data_AF-A0A1J4J7P7-F1
#
_entry.id   AF-A0A1J4J7P7-F1
#
_cell.length_a   1.000
_cell.length_b   1.000
_cell.length_c   1.000
_cell.angle_alpha   90.00
_cell.angle_beta   90.00
_cell.angle_gamma   90.00
#
_symmetry.space_group_name_H-M   'P 1'
#
loop_
_entity.id
_entity.type
_entity.pdbx_description
1 polymer ?
#
loop_
_entity_poly.entity_id
_entity_poly.type
_entity_poly.pdbx_seq_one_letter_code
_entity_poly.pdbx_strand_id
1 'polypeptide(L)'
;MTSQNDNKALDIQVMAKMRDLGIFGHLNAHFLSDFAVAVQDSDLDSLKMYKDVKNTTDYQLAADFVIQYLKRHHLEYTLNAVSAETNDKIIPPKNITKDVLHFKSKDYFEEALNVYLQDGDQPSEIKEQNHERFREELKERLDSIKKAPRSTK
;
A
#
# COMPACT_ATOMS: atom_id res chain seq x y z
N MET A 1 35.76 31.41 3.79
CA MET A 1 35.46 30.51 2.65
C MET A 1 35.31 29.12 3.23
N THR A 2 34.08 28.68 3.50
CA THR A 2 33.80 27.29 3.91
C THR A 2 34.24 26.36 2.79
N SER A 3 35.04 25.35 3.13
CA SER A 3 35.64 24.48 2.12
C SER A 3 34.54 23.65 1.46
N GLN A 4 34.68 23.33 0.18
CA GLN A 4 33.73 22.46 -0.55
C GLN A 4 33.44 21.13 0.17
N ASN A 5 34.36 20.67 1.03
CA ASN A 5 34.18 19.47 1.84
C ASN A 5 33.21 19.68 3.01
N ASP A 6 33.16 20.87 3.62
CA ASP A 6 32.24 21.17 4.71
C ASP A 6 30.78 21.23 4.21
N ASN A 7 30.58 21.78 3.01
CA ASN A 7 29.28 21.80 2.35
C ASN A 7 28.81 20.38 1.99
N LYS A 8 29.69 19.52 1.46
CA LYS A 8 29.33 18.11 1.17
C LYS A 8 28.98 17.32 2.44
N ALA A 9 29.71 17.54 3.54
CA ALA A 9 29.40 16.89 4.81
C ALA A 9 28.04 17.34 5.36
N LEU A 10 27.72 18.63 5.23
CA LEU A 10 26.41 19.18 5.59
C LEU A 10 25.30 18.58 4.72
N ASP A 11 25.50 18.49 3.40
CA ASP A 11 24.52 17.89 2.48
C ASP A 11 24.23 16.42 2.84
N ILE A 12 25.27 15.64 3.17
CA ILE A 12 25.10 14.24 3.60
C ILE A 12 24.29 14.16 4.90
N GLN A 13 24.54 15.05 5.87
CA GLN A 13 23.78 15.10 7.13
C GLN A 13 22.32 15.50 6.90
N VAL A 14 22.07 16.48 6.03
CA VAL A 14 20.72 16.89 5.66
C VAL A 14 19.99 15.73 4.97
N MET A 15 20.62 15.06 4.01
CA MET A 15 20.03 13.90 3.32
C MET A 15 19.77 12.72 4.26
N ALA A 16 20.65 12.48 5.24
CA ALA A 16 20.44 11.47 6.27
C ALA A 16 19.23 11.83 7.15
N LYS A 17 19.13 13.08 7.61
CA LYS A 17 17.99 13.56 8.38
C LYS A 17 16.69 13.52 7.60
N MET A 18 16.70 13.88 6.31
CA MET A 18 15.51 13.77 5.45
C MET A 18 15.03 12.33 5.30
N ARG A 19 15.96 11.37 5.24
CA ARG A 19 15.64 9.94 5.23
C ARG A 19 15.04 9.49 6.55
N ASP A 20 15.65 9.86 7.67
CA ASP A 20 15.18 9.47 9.01
C ASP A 20 13.79 10.05 9.33
N LEU A 21 13.50 11.26 8.83
CA LEU A 21 12.19 11.88 8.93
C LEU A 21 11.16 11.32 7.93
N GLY A 22 11.55 10.35 7.09
CA GLY A 22 10.65 9.74 6.11
C GLY A 22 10.24 10.66 4.95
N ILE A 23 10.93 11.80 4.76
CA ILE A 23 10.59 12.80 3.73
C ILE A 23 10.64 12.18 2.33
N PHE A 24 11.65 11.35 2.04
CA PHE A 24 11.72 10.65 0.75
C PHE A 24 10.57 9.67 0.55
N GLY A 25 10.11 9.00 1.62
CA GLY A 25 8.95 8.12 1.54
C GLY A 25 7.67 8.89 1.21
N HIS A 26 7.47 10.03 1.87
CA HIS A 26 6.35 10.93 1.59
C HIS A 26 6.37 11.46 0.16
N LEU A 27 7.52 11.97 -0.31
CA LEU A 27 7.69 12.48 -1.67
C LEU A 27 7.46 11.39 -2.71
N ASN A 28 7.97 10.18 -2.48
CA ASN A 28 7.79 9.06 -3.38
C ASN A 28 6.32 8.62 -3.45
N ALA A 29 5.62 8.57 -2.31
CA ALA A 29 4.19 8.24 -2.28
C ALA A 29 3.35 9.30 -3.01
N HIS A 30 3.65 10.59 -2.82
CA HIS A 30 3.02 11.68 -3.55
C HIS A 30 3.26 11.56 -5.06
N PHE A 31 4.51 11.36 -5.47
CA PHE A 31 4.86 11.19 -6.88
C PHE A 31 4.12 10.00 -7.51
N LEU A 32 4.07 8.85 -6.83
CA LEU A 32 3.35 7.67 -7.32
C LEU A 32 1.85 7.92 -7.46
N SER A 33 1.25 8.65 -6.51
CA SER A 33 -0.16 9.06 -6.60
C SER A 33 -0.42 9.93 -7.82
N ASP A 34 0.37 10.98 -8.02
CA ASP A 34 0.22 11.87 -9.20
C ASP A 34 0.48 11.14 -10.50
N PHE A 35 1.47 10.25 -10.51
CA PHE A 35 1.80 9.43 -11.66
C PHE A 35 0.65 8.47 -12.02
N ALA A 36 0.02 7.84 -11.02
CA ALA A 36 -1.13 6.96 -11.25
C ALA A 36 -2.30 7.71 -11.91
N VAL A 37 -2.59 8.94 -11.45
CA VAL A 37 -3.61 9.82 -12.07
C VAL A 37 -3.23 10.14 -13.52
N ALA A 38 -2.00 10.63 -13.74
CA ALA A 38 -1.52 10.99 -15.07
C ALA A 38 -1.52 9.82 -16.06
N VAL A 39 -1.24 8.60 -15.59
CA VAL A 39 -1.30 7.39 -16.42
C VAL A 39 -2.73 7.09 -16.88
N GLN A 40 -3.74 7.22 -16.00
CA GLN A 40 -5.13 7.00 -16.41
C GLN A 40 -5.61 8.05 -17.42
N ASP A 41 -5.15 9.30 -17.28
CA ASP A 41 -5.48 10.40 -18.19
C ASP A 41 -4.70 10.34 -19.52
N SER A 42 -3.66 9.52 -19.61
CA SER A 42 -2.82 9.43 -20.79
C SER A 42 -3.41 8.55 -21.91
N ASP A 43 -2.86 8.69 -23.12
CA ASP A 43 -3.17 7.81 -24.25
C ASP A 43 -2.45 6.45 -24.18
N LEU A 44 -1.73 6.16 -23.07
CA LEU A 44 -0.94 4.94 -22.89
C LEU A 44 -1.78 3.82 -22.27
N ASP A 45 -2.62 3.19 -23.09
CA ASP A 45 -3.50 2.10 -22.63
C ASP A 45 -2.75 0.91 -22.01
N SER A 46 -1.48 0.69 -22.38
CA SER A 46 -0.65 -0.37 -21.82
C SER A 46 -0.27 -0.18 -20.35
N LEU A 47 -0.36 1.05 -19.84
CA LEU A 47 -0.07 1.39 -18.45
C LEU A 47 -1.34 1.52 -17.59
N LYS A 48 -2.51 1.56 -18.24
CA LYS A 48 -3.81 1.61 -17.55
C LYS A 48 -4.13 0.27 -16.88
N MET A 49 -5.17 0.30 -16.05
CA MET A 49 -5.63 -0.90 -15.36
C MET A 49 -6.05 -1.98 -16.35
N TYR A 50 -5.36 -3.12 -16.32
CA TYR A 50 -5.62 -4.24 -17.23
C TYR A 50 -6.58 -5.30 -16.65
N LYS A 51 -6.85 -5.27 -15.34
CA LYS A 51 -7.73 -6.22 -14.66
C LYS A 51 -9.03 -5.56 -14.24
N ASP A 52 -10.13 -6.26 -14.48
CA ASP A 52 -11.40 -5.88 -13.90
C ASP A 52 -11.41 -6.11 -12.39
N VAL A 53 -11.90 -5.10 -11.67
CA VAL A 53 -12.15 -5.21 -10.24
C VAL A 53 -13.33 -6.16 -10.04
N LYS A 54 -13.11 -7.24 -9.28
CA LYS A 54 -14.15 -8.19 -8.95
C LYS A 54 -15.12 -7.58 -7.94
N ASN A 55 -16.42 -7.78 -8.17
CA ASN A 55 -17.50 -7.29 -7.32
C ASN A 55 -18.14 -8.38 -6.45
N THR A 56 -17.45 -9.50 -6.23
CA THR A 56 -17.97 -10.54 -5.32
C THR A 56 -17.90 -10.05 -3.88
N THR A 57 -18.79 -10.58 -3.02
CA THR A 57 -18.90 -10.19 -1.61
C THR A 57 -17.55 -10.27 -0.88
N ASP A 58 -16.80 -11.35 -1.07
CA ASP A 58 -15.49 -11.56 -0.41
C ASP A 58 -14.47 -10.47 -0.80
N TYR A 59 -14.46 -10.06 -2.07
CA TYR A 59 -13.58 -9.00 -2.56
C TYR A 59 -13.98 -7.64 -1.99
N GLN A 60 -15.28 -7.37 -1.90
CA GLN A 60 -15.77 -6.12 -1.31
C GLN A 60 -15.50 -6.06 0.20
N LEU A 61 -15.60 -7.18 0.92
CA LEU A 61 -15.20 -7.27 2.33
C LEU A 61 -13.71 -7.01 2.50
N ALA A 62 -12.85 -7.67 1.72
CA ALA A 62 -11.41 -7.46 1.76
C ALA A 62 -11.03 -6.00 1.43
N ALA A 63 -11.69 -5.41 0.42
CA ALA A 63 -11.50 -4.01 0.07
C ALA A 63 -11.89 -3.06 1.21
N ASP A 64 -12.98 -3.32 1.93
CA ASP A 64 -13.41 -2.52 3.07
C ASP A 64 -12.36 -2.53 4.19
N PHE A 65 -11.79 -3.69 4.53
CA PHE A 65 -10.70 -3.78 5.51
C PHE A 65 -9.47 -2.96 5.11
N VAL A 66 -9.01 -3.11 3.86
CA VAL A 66 -7.84 -2.39 3.37
C VAL A 66 -8.08 -0.88 3.35
N ILE A 67 -9.23 -0.43 2.86
CA ILE A 67 -9.56 1.00 2.81
C ILE A 67 -9.65 1.60 4.21
N GLN A 68 -10.24 0.89 5.18
CA GLN A 68 -10.28 1.35 6.57
C GLN A 68 -8.88 1.45 7.18
N TYR A 69 -8.01 0.46 6.93
CA TYR A 69 -6.62 0.50 7.37
C TYR A 69 -5.89 1.74 6.82
N LEU A 70 -5.98 1.97 5.51
CA LEU A 70 -5.31 3.11 4.87
C LEU A 70 -5.81 4.45 5.43
N LYS A 71 -7.13 4.59 5.65
CA LYS A 71 -7.74 5.79 6.24
C LYS A 71 -7.26 6.02 7.68
N ARG A 72 -7.22 4.96 8.50
CA ARG A 72 -6.79 5.04 9.90
C ARG A 72 -5.33 5.47 10.04
N HIS A 73 -4.47 5.04 9.13
CA HIS A 73 -3.05 5.36 9.13
C HIS A 73 -2.70 6.64 8.34
N HIS A 74 -3.70 7.42 7.91
CA HIS A 74 -3.50 8.65 7.14
C HIS A 74 -2.67 8.44 5.86
N LEU A 75 -2.85 7.30 5.19
CA LEU A 75 -2.14 6.94 3.96
C LEU A 75 -2.88 7.49 2.73
N GLU A 76 -3.09 8.80 2.69
CA GLU A 76 -3.93 9.47 1.68
C GLU A 76 -3.40 9.29 0.25
N TYR A 77 -2.10 9.39 0.03
CA TYR A 77 -1.52 9.17 -1.30
C TYR A 77 -1.69 7.73 -1.80
N THR A 78 -1.66 6.75 -0.88
CA THR A 78 -1.94 5.36 -1.25
C THR A 78 -3.41 5.18 -1.61
N LEU A 79 -4.33 5.81 -0.88
CA LEU A 79 -5.75 5.82 -1.23
C LEU A 79 -6.00 6.46 -2.60
N ASN A 80 -5.36 7.60 -2.87
CA ASN A 80 -5.48 8.29 -4.15
C ASN A 80 -4.94 7.44 -5.30
N ALA A 81 -3.77 6.82 -5.11
CA ALA A 81 -3.19 5.91 -6.11
C ALA A 81 -4.13 4.73 -6.39
N VAL A 82 -4.68 4.08 -5.36
CA VAL A 82 -5.65 2.97 -5.54
C VAL A 82 -6.91 3.44 -6.26
N SER A 83 -7.42 4.62 -5.92
CA SER A 83 -8.62 5.19 -6.53
C SER A 83 -8.40 5.49 -8.02
N ALA A 84 -7.26 6.13 -8.34
CA ALA A 84 -6.85 6.38 -9.72
C ALA A 84 -6.62 5.07 -10.49
N GLU A 85 -5.77 4.17 -10.00
CA GLU A 85 -5.48 2.90 -10.65
C GLU A 85 -6.72 2.05 -10.88
N THR A 86 -7.75 2.18 -10.04
CA THR A 86 -8.99 1.40 -10.19
C THR A 86 -10.13 2.15 -10.85
N ASN A 87 -9.93 3.40 -11.26
CA ASN A 87 -11.00 4.30 -11.73
C ASN A 87 -12.19 4.30 -10.77
N ASP A 88 -11.92 4.45 -9.47
CA ASP A 88 -12.91 4.46 -8.39
C ASP A 88 -13.81 3.21 -8.33
N LYS A 89 -13.36 2.08 -8.89
CA LYS A 89 -14.15 0.83 -8.87
C LYS A 89 -14.09 0.12 -7.52
N ILE A 90 -13.06 0.36 -6.71
CA ILE A 90 -12.97 -0.21 -5.35
C ILE A 90 -13.70 0.71 -4.36
N ILE A 91 -15.03 0.71 -4.43
CA ILE A 91 -15.89 1.38 -3.45
C ILE A 91 -16.75 0.29 -2.79
N PRO A 92 -16.32 -0.26 -1.64
CA PRO A 92 -17.10 -1.26 -0.94
C PRO A 92 -18.45 -0.65 -0.51
N PRO A 93 -19.56 -1.42 -0.58
CA PRO A 93 -20.86 -0.96 -0.11
C PRO A 93 -20.78 -0.53 1.36
N LYS A 94 -21.52 0.52 1.72
CA LYS A 94 -21.59 0.98 3.11
C LYS A 94 -22.03 -0.16 4.01
N ASN A 95 -21.30 -0.37 5.10
CA ASN A 95 -21.59 -1.37 6.13
C ASN A 95 -21.55 -2.84 5.66
N ILE A 96 -20.99 -3.17 4.49
CA ILE A 96 -20.94 -4.56 4.01
C ILE A 96 -20.36 -5.52 5.06
N THR A 97 -19.31 -5.09 5.76
CA THR A 97 -18.66 -5.88 6.81
C THR A 97 -19.56 -6.09 8.03
N LYS A 98 -20.35 -5.08 8.41
CA LYS A 98 -21.36 -5.21 9.47
C LYS A 98 -22.53 -6.10 9.05
N ASP A 99 -22.96 -5.99 7.80
CA ASP A 99 -24.14 -6.68 7.30
C ASP A 99 -23.86 -8.17 7.07
N VAL A 100 -22.68 -8.51 6.55
CA VAL A 100 -22.30 -9.89 6.20
C VAL A 100 -21.61 -10.62 7.35
N LEU A 101 -20.70 -9.96 8.09
CA LEU A 101 -19.96 -10.59 9.20
C LEU A 101 -20.58 -10.32 10.57
N HIS A 102 -21.64 -9.52 10.63
CA HIS A 102 -22.35 -9.15 11.87
C HIS A 102 -21.48 -8.44 12.93
N PHE A 103 -20.43 -7.76 12.47
CA PHE A 103 -19.53 -6.99 13.34
C PHE A 103 -20.26 -5.81 13.98
N LYS A 104 -20.04 -5.62 15.27
CA LYS A 104 -20.75 -4.61 16.07
C LYS A 104 -19.95 -3.33 16.24
N SER A 105 -18.63 -3.40 16.11
CA SER A 105 -17.76 -2.25 16.29
C SER A 105 -17.83 -1.31 15.07
N LYS A 106 -17.32 -0.08 15.23
CA LYS A 106 -17.09 0.85 14.10
C LYS A 106 -15.75 0.60 13.40
N ASP A 107 -14.89 -0.21 14.03
CA ASP A 107 -13.54 -0.55 13.59
C ASP A 107 -13.46 -2.06 13.39
N TYR A 108 -13.81 -2.46 12.17
CA TYR A 108 -13.92 -3.87 11.84
C TYR A 108 -12.58 -4.58 11.91
N PHE A 109 -11.46 -3.87 11.75
CA PHE A 109 -10.14 -4.47 11.73
C PHE A 109 -9.79 -5.13 13.07
N GLU A 110 -10.01 -4.43 14.18
CA GLU A 110 -9.77 -4.98 15.52
C GLU A 110 -10.72 -6.15 15.84
N GLU A 111 -11.99 -6.06 15.42
CA GLU A 111 -12.96 -7.14 15.64
C GLU A 111 -12.64 -8.38 14.78
N ALA A 112 -12.26 -8.20 13.51
CA ALA A 112 -11.76 -9.29 12.66
C ALA A 112 -10.49 -9.92 13.22
N LEU A 113 -9.56 -9.10 13.68
CA LEU A 113 -8.32 -9.59 14.27
C LEU A 113 -8.64 -10.37 15.55
N ASN A 114 -9.52 -9.88 16.42
CA ASN A 114 -9.93 -10.61 17.62
C ASN A 114 -10.64 -11.92 17.29
N VAL A 115 -11.54 -11.96 16.29
CA VAL A 115 -12.16 -13.21 15.83
C VAL A 115 -11.11 -14.19 15.33
N TYR A 116 -10.17 -13.73 14.50
CA TYR A 116 -9.10 -14.54 13.95
C TYR A 116 -8.14 -15.07 15.02
N LEU A 117 -7.81 -14.25 16.03
CA LEU A 117 -6.88 -14.61 17.11
C LEU A 117 -7.57 -15.37 18.26
N GLN A 118 -8.89 -15.41 18.34
CA GLN A 118 -9.64 -16.23 19.30
C GLN A 118 -9.84 -17.68 18.84
N ASP A 119 -9.74 -17.93 17.53
CA ASP A 119 -9.96 -19.23 16.90
C ASP A 119 -8.74 -20.16 17.09
N GLY A 120 -8.34 -20.43 18.34
CA GLY A 120 -7.48 -21.55 18.75
C GLY A 120 -6.03 -21.62 18.24
N ASP A 121 -5.70 -20.95 17.14
CA ASP A 121 -4.40 -20.99 16.49
C ASP A 121 -3.54 -19.83 16.98
N GLN A 122 -2.34 -20.16 17.43
CA GLN A 122 -1.39 -19.29 18.11
C GLN A 122 -1.26 -17.91 17.44
N PRO A 123 -1.90 -16.86 17.99
CA PRO A 123 -2.01 -15.52 17.40
C PRO A 123 -0.66 -14.89 17.02
N SER A 124 0.34 -15.13 17.85
CA SER A 124 1.71 -14.66 17.67
C SER A 124 2.41 -15.39 16.53
N GLU A 125 2.26 -16.71 16.43
CA GLU A 125 2.92 -17.51 15.39
C GLU A 125 2.36 -17.22 14.01
N ILE A 126 1.02 -17.09 13.86
CA ILE A 126 0.45 -16.79 12.54
C ILE A 126 0.81 -15.38 12.08
N LYS A 127 0.81 -14.40 12.98
CA LYS A 127 1.23 -13.04 12.66
C LYS A 127 2.70 -13.00 12.22
N GLU A 128 3.56 -13.75 12.91
CA GLU A 128 4.98 -13.85 12.59
C GLU A 128 5.20 -14.58 11.25
N GLN A 129 4.54 -15.73 11.04
CA GLN A 129 4.60 -16.49 9.78
C GLN A 129 4.11 -15.66 8.58
N ASN A 130 2.99 -14.94 8.70
CA ASN A 130 2.48 -14.09 7.62
C ASN A 130 3.41 -12.89 7.36
N HIS A 131 4.01 -12.31 8.41
CA HIS A 131 4.98 -11.24 8.26
C HIS A 131 6.26 -11.71 7.54
N GLU A 132 6.77 -12.89 7.90
CA GLU A 132 7.92 -13.51 7.24
C GLU A 132 7.60 -13.85 5.78
N ARG A 133 6.46 -14.50 5.52
CA ARG A 133 6.02 -14.85 4.16
C ARG A 133 5.89 -13.61 3.27
N PHE A 134 5.26 -12.55 3.78
CA PHE A 134 5.14 -11.29 3.05
C PHE A 134 6.52 -10.67 2.72
N ARG A 135 7.48 -10.74 3.65
CA ARG A 135 8.85 -10.28 3.41
C ARG A 135 9.56 -11.09 2.35
N GLU A 136 9.40 -12.41 2.34
CA GLU A 136 9.97 -13.29 1.33
C GLU A 136 9.37 -13.00 -0.05
N GLU A 137 8.04 -12.94 -0.16
CA GLU A 137 7.34 -12.60 -1.40
C GLU A 137 7.77 -11.21 -1.94
N LEU A 138 7.94 -10.22 -1.07
CA LEU A 138 8.48 -8.91 -1.44
C LEU A 138 9.91 -8.99 -1.97
N LYS A 139 10.76 -9.78 -1.32
CA LYS A 139 12.16 -9.96 -1.72
C LYS A 139 12.25 -10.67 -3.08
N GLU A 140 11.47 -11.72 -3.28
CA GLU A 140 11.36 -12.41 -4.56
C GLU A 140 10.85 -11.48 -5.66
N ARG A 141 9.83 -10.67 -5.35
CA ARG A 141 9.32 -9.67 -6.30
C ARG A 141 10.39 -8.65 -6.66
N LEU A 142 11.11 -8.11 -5.67
CA LEU A 142 12.23 -7.19 -5.89
C LEU A 142 13.34 -7.82 -6.74
N ASP A 143 13.69 -9.08 -6.49
CA ASP A 143 14.71 -9.79 -7.24
C ASP A 143 14.25 -10.11 -8.67
N SER A 144 12.96 -10.41 -8.86
CA SER A 144 12.37 -10.60 -10.20
C SER A 144 12.43 -9.32 -11.04
N ILE A 145 12.18 -8.16 -10.42
CA ILE A 145 12.27 -6.85 -11.07
C ILE A 145 13.72 -6.52 -11.43
N LYS A 146 14.67 -6.83 -10.55
CA LYS A 146 16.11 -6.63 -10.81
C LYS A 146 16.67 -7.57 -11.89
N LYS A 147 16.12 -8.79 -12.00
CA LYS A 147 16.52 -9.80 -12.99
C LYS A 147 15.79 -9.68 -14.32
N ALA A 148 14.73 -8.86 -14.42
CA ALA A 148 14.08 -8.62 -15.69
C ALA A 148 15.10 -8.04 -16.69
N PRO A 149 15.37 -8.70 -17.83
CA PRO A 149 16.29 -8.16 -18.82
C PRO A 149 15.73 -6.81 -19.28
N ARG A 150 16.59 -5.77 -19.29
CA ARG A 150 16.28 -4.53 -20.00
C ARG A 150 15.89 -4.93 -21.41
N SER A 151 14.62 -4.78 -21.76
CA SER A 151 14.16 -4.97 -23.12
C SER A 151 14.90 -3.94 -23.98
N THR A 152 15.96 -4.39 -24.63
CA THR A 152 16.64 -3.64 -25.67
C THR A 152 15.70 -3.62 -26.87
N LYS A 153 14.98 -2.52 -27.03
CA LYS A 153 14.58 -2.01 -28.33
C LYS A 153 15.26 -0.66 -28.53
#